data_AF-A0A4S2LM78-F1
#
_entry.id   AF-A0A4S2LM78-F1
#
_cell.length_a   1.000
_cell.length_b   1.000
_cell.length_c   1.000
_cell.angle_alpha   90.00
_cell.angle_beta   90.00
_cell.angle_gamma   90.00
#
_symmetry.space_group_name_H-M   'P 1'
#
loop_
_entity.id
_entity.type
_entity.pdbx_description
1 polymer ?
#
loop_
_entity_poly.entity_id
_entity_poly.type
_entity_poly.pdbx_seq_one_letter_code
_entity_poly.pdbx_strand_id
1 'polypeptide(L)'
;MIQLPLDSTDPIDVSGPLHSIAAEKDVEGLGYMNTALLSRENVLFQPGVSTKDYPVHIPCTAAACFAFIRYVDFPLKGSHCVVIGRGRLVGAPTADLLAGPGCATVTQCNIHSQNLAEEVSRADLVVAAVGRPALVRGEWIKPGALVLDCGYTVVQDPSNPAKMISVGDVSFEEARKRAGWITPVPGGIGPLNIAMLFRNTVNSARWSVGLQSLSFDSIFTRSSKVHSEMDQYCLERPLSAS
;
A
#
# COMPACT_ATOMS: atom_id res chain seq x y z
N MET A 1 2.82 -3.82 -17.95
CA MET A 1 2.23 -4.80 -17.01
C MET A 1 1.98 -6.11 -17.74
N ILE A 2 1.90 -7.22 -17.00
CA ILE A 2 1.48 -8.53 -17.50
C ILE A 2 0.31 -8.94 -16.63
N GLN A 3 -0.86 -9.20 -17.24
CA GLN A 3 -2.03 -9.64 -16.49
C GLN A 3 -1.76 -11.01 -15.86
N LEU A 4 -2.07 -11.15 -14.58
CA LEU A 4 -1.95 -12.40 -13.82
C LEU A 4 -3.31 -12.87 -13.27
N PRO A 5 -3.47 -14.19 -13.02
CA PRO A 5 -2.56 -15.28 -13.38
C PRO A 5 -2.46 -15.45 -14.91
N LEU A 6 -1.38 -16.07 -15.39
CA LEU A 6 -1.27 -16.44 -16.80
C LEU A 6 -2.22 -17.61 -17.09
N ASP A 7 -3.05 -17.48 -18.12
CA ASP A 7 -3.89 -18.57 -18.60
C ASP A 7 -3.08 -19.45 -19.56
N SER A 8 -2.58 -20.57 -19.04
CA SER A 8 -1.75 -21.50 -19.79
C SER A 8 -1.99 -22.94 -19.32
N THR A 9 -1.90 -23.88 -20.26
CA THR A 9 -1.88 -25.32 -19.98
C THR A 9 -0.56 -25.77 -19.37
N ASP A 10 0.52 -25.03 -19.63
CA ASP A 10 1.85 -25.33 -19.09
C ASP A 10 2.12 -24.51 -17.83
N PRO A 11 2.79 -25.08 -16.81
CA PRO A 11 3.23 -24.31 -15.66
C PRO A 11 4.27 -23.26 -16.08
N ILE A 12 3.90 -21.98 -15.95
CA ILE A 12 4.81 -20.86 -16.21
C ILE A 12 5.22 -20.23 -14.88
N ASP A 13 6.53 -20.16 -14.61
CA ASP A 13 7.04 -19.31 -13.55
C ASP A 13 6.87 -17.84 -13.96
N VAL A 14 5.90 -17.17 -13.33
CA VAL A 14 5.57 -15.77 -13.58
C VAL A 14 6.68 -14.81 -13.18
N SER A 15 7.65 -15.24 -12.37
CA SER A 15 8.74 -14.40 -11.88
C SER A 15 9.61 -13.90 -13.05
N GLY A 16 10.02 -14.78 -13.95
CA GLY A 16 10.82 -14.42 -15.12
C GLY A 16 10.17 -13.32 -15.98
N PRO A 17 8.94 -13.53 -16.48
CA PRO A 17 8.20 -12.52 -17.25
C PRO A 17 7.97 -11.20 -16.49
N LEU A 18 7.65 -11.25 -15.19
CA LEU A 18 7.48 -10.02 -14.40
C LEU A 18 8.77 -9.20 -14.30
N HIS A 19 9.90 -9.89 -14.11
CA HIS A 19 11.20 -9.23 -13.90
C HIS A 19 11.91 -8.86 -15.21
N SER A 20 11.42 -9.31 -16.36
CA SER A 20 11.92 -8.87 -17.67
C SER A 20 11.30 -7.55 -18.16
N ILE A 21 10.25 -7.06 -17.49
CA ILE A 21 9.67 -5.75 -17.78
C ILE A 21 10.68 -4.68 -17.39
N ALA A 22 11.05 -3.82 -18.35
CA ALA A 22 11.90 -2.67 -18.10
C ALA A 22 11.28 -1.79 -16.98
N ALA A 23 12.09 -1.39 -16.00
CA ALA A 23 11.62 -0.73 -14.77
C ALA A 23 10.76 0.51 -15.07
N GLU A 24 11.14 1.27 -16.10
CA GLU A 24 10.45 2.47 -16.55
C GLU A 24 9.06 2.25 -17.16
N LYS A 25 8.79 1.02 -17.62
CA LYS A 25 7.50 0.60 -18.20
C LYS A 25 6.70 -0.31 -17.26
N ASP A 26 7.27 -0.65 -16.11
CA ASP A 26 6.63 -1.47 -15.09
C ASP A 26 5.67 -0.63 -14.23
N VAL A 27 4.56 -0.22 -14.83
CA VAL A 27 3.55 0.65 -14.20
C VAL A 27 2.85 0.01 -13.00
N GLU A 28 2.98 -1.31 -12.79
CA GLU A 28 2.50 -1.99 -11.59
C GLU A 28 3.53 -2.04 -10.46
N GLY A 29 4.80 -1.68 -10.73
CA GLY A 29 5.87 -1.62 -9.74
C GLY A 29 6.30 -2.96 -9.17
N LEU A 30 6.04 -4.08 -9.87
CA LEU A 30 6.26 -5.44 -9.34
C LEU A 30 7.64 -6.02 -9.69
N GLY A 31 8.39 -5.37 -10.57
CA GLY A 31 9.76 -5.72 -10.93
C GLY A 31 10.72 -5.54 -9.76
N TYR A 32 11.82 -6.33 -9.74
CA TYR A 32 12.82 -6.27 -8.68
C TYR A 32 13.44 -4.88 -8.54
N MET A 33 13.69 -4.21 -9.66
CA MET A 33 14.27 -2.85 -9.64
C MET A 33 13.37 -1.87 -8.91
N ASN A 34 12.08 -1.81 -9.26
CA ASN A 34 11.12 -0.93 -8.59
C ASN A 34 10.97 -1.25 -7.10
N THR A 35 10.93 -2.53 -6.75
CA THR A 35 10.85 -2.97 -5.35
C THR A 35 12.12 -2.59 -4.57
N ALA A 36 13.30 -2.77 -5.15
CA ALA A 36 14.57 -2.44 -4.52
C ALA A 36 14.73 -0.92 -4.32
N LEU A 37 14.38 -0.14 -5.34
CA LEU A 37 14.42 1.33 -5.29
C LEU A 37 13.43 1.89 -4.27
N LEU A 38 12.26 1.26 -4.11
CA LEU A 38 11.31 1.60 -3.06
C LEU A 38 11.86 1.28 -1.67
N SER A 39 12.29 0.04 -1.44
CA SER A 39 12.64 -0.46 -0.09
C SER A 39 13.98 0.11 0.43
N ARG A 40 14.97 0.34 -0.44
CA ARG A 40 16.34 0.67 -0.03
C ARG A 40 16.71 2.12 -0.26
N GLU A 41 16.39 2.61 -1.43
CA GLU A 41 16.84 3.93 -1.85
C GLU A 41 15.79 4.99 -1.54
N ASN A 42 14.51 4.65 -1.40
CA ASN A 42 13.43 5.60 -1.16
C ASN A 42 13.47 6.79 -2.14
N VAL A 43 13.90 6.53 -3.38
CA VAL A 43 14.33 7.56 -4.35
C VAL A 43 13.26 8.62 -4.62
N LEU A 44 11.99 8.18 -4.66
CA LEU A 44 10.84 9.05 -4.91
C LEU A 44 10.61 10.08 -3.80
N PHE A 45 11.26 9.92 -2.66
CA PHE A 45 11.10 10.73 -1.46
C PHE A 45 12.43 11.33 -1.00
N GLN A 46 13.50 11.21 -1.81
CA GLN A 46 14.78 11.83 -1.52
C GLN A 46 14.80 13.30 -1.99
N PRO A 47 15.22 14.25 -1.14
CA PRO A 47 15.36 15.66 -1.50
C PRO A 47 16.44 15.86 -2.56
N GLY A 48 16.16 16.74 -3.53
CA GLY A 48 17.13 17.07 -4.58
C GLY A 48 17.36 15.97 -5.62
N VAL A 49 16.75 14.80 -5.45
CA VAL A 49 16.76 13.75 -6.46
C VAL A 49 15.77 14.09 -7.55
N SER A 50 16.29 14.21 -8.77
CA SER A 50 15.48 14.36 -9.97
C SER A 50 14.84 13.02 -10.31
N THR A 51 13.51 12.94 -10.20
CA THR A 51 12.74 11.78 -10.68
C THR A 51 12.80 11.62 -12.20
N LYS A 52 13.47 12.53 -12.94
CA LYS A 52 13.77 12.35 -14.35
C LYS A 52 14.78 11.22 -14.59
N ASP A 53 15.66 10.96 -13.63
CA ASP A 53 16.76 9.99 -13.80
C ASP A 53 16.41 8.62 -13.19
N TYR A 54 15.32 8.56 -12.41
CA TYR A 54 14.89 7.36 -11.70
C TYR A 54 13.44 7.02 -12.02
N PRO A 55 13.20 6.04 -12.89
CA PRO A 55 11.87 5.66 -13.28
C PRO A 55 11.30 4.63 -12.28
N VAL A 56 10.99 5.08 -11.06
CA VAL A 56 10.45 4.22 -10.00
C VAL A 56 8.94 4.24 -10.00
N HIS A 57 8.32 3.07 -10.08
CA HIS A 57 6.89 2.87 -9.89
C HIS A 57 6.61 2.12 -8.59
N ILE A 58 5.73 2.69 -7.75
CA ILE A 58 5.31 2.06 -6.49
C ILE A 58 4.19 1.05 -6.80
N PRO A 59 4.18 -0.15 -6.17
CA PRO A 59 3.05 -1.07 -6.26
C PRO A 59 1.71 -0.39 -6.03
N CYS A 60 0.80 -0.53 -7.00
CA CYS A 60 -0.41 0.29 -7.09
C CYS A 60 -1.29 0.20 -5.83
N THR A 61 -1.47 -0.98 -5.24
CA THR A 61 -2.25 -1.15 -4.02
C THR A 61 -1.57 -0.54 -2.79
N ALA A 62 -0.24 -0.63 -2.70
CA ALA A 62 0.51 -0.01 -1.61
C ALA A 62 0.47 1.53 -1.71
N ALA A 63 0.63 2.06 -2.92
CA ALA A 63 0.41 3.48 -3.20
C ALA A 63 -1.03 3.90 -2.86
N ALA A 64 -2.04 3.09 -3.16
CA ALA A 64 -3.43 3.38 -2.82
C ALA A 64 -3.65 3.47 -1.30
N CYS A 65 -3.03 2.58 -0.52
CA CYS A 65 -3.05 2.65 0.94
C CYS A 65 -2.44 3.97 1.42
N PHE A 66 -1.23 4.31 0.95
CA PHE A 66 -0.55 5.52 1.34
C PHE A 66 -1.33 6.79 0.96
N ALA A 67 -1.91 6.82 -0.24
CA ALA A 67 -2.79 7.89 -0.70
C ALA A 67 -4.01 8.07 0.20
N PHE A 68 -4.66 6.96 0.62
CA PHE A 68 -5.80 7.03 1.52
C PHE A 68 -5.42 7.59 2.89
N ILE A 69 -4.28 7.17 3.46
CA ILE A 69 -3.76 7.68 4.74
C ILE A 69 -3.60 9.19 4.70
N ARG A 70 -3.05 9.72 3.60
CA ARG A 70 -2.91 11.17 3.37
C ARG A 70 -4.26 11.86 3.19
N TYR A 71 -5.17 11.26 2.43
CA TYR A 71 -6.49 11.81 2.17
C TYR A 71 -7.31 12.03 3.45
N VAL A 72 -7.21 11.11 4.41
CA VAL A 72 -7.89 11.22 5.72
C VAL A 72 -7.11 12.01 6.76
N ASP A 73 -5.95 12.57 6.39
CA ASP A 73 -5.07 13.34 7.27
C ASP A 73 -4.67 12.57 8.55
N PHE A 74 -4.38 11.28 8.41
CA PHE A 74 -3.98 10.45 9.55
C PHE A 74 -2.55 10.80 10.01
N PRO A 75 -2.31 10.99 11.32
CA PRO A 75 -0.99 11.35 11.86
C PRO A 75 -0.02 10.16 11.83
N LEU A 76 0.52 9.85 10.65
CA LEU A 76 1.30 8.64 10.40
C LEU A 76 2.67 8.65 11.10
N LYS A 77 3.35 9.80 11.16
CA LYS A 77 4.70 9.92 11.72
C LYS A 77 4.72 9.47 13.20
N GLY A 78 5.60 8.52 13.52
CA GLY A 78 5.75 7.96 14.85
C GLY A 78 4.64 7.01 15.30
N SER A 79 3.58 6.84 14.51
CA SER A 79 2.48 5.92 14.83
C SER A 79 2.93 4.45 14.79
N HIS A 80 2.27 3.59 15.56
CA HIS A 80 2.47 2.15 15.49
C HIS A 80 1.54 1.54 14.43
N CYS A 81 2.13 1.04 13.35
CA CYS A 81 1.43 0.43 12.23
C CYS A 81 1.62 -1.08 12.22
N VAL A 82 0.54 -1.84 12.04
CA VAL A 82 0.58 -3.29 11.81
C VAL A 82 0.16 -3.59 10.39
N VAL A 83 1.04 -4.28 9.64
CA VAL A 83 0.74 -4.76 8.29
C VAL A 83 0.64 -6.27 8.34
N ILE A 84 -0.56 -6.80 8.11
CA ILE A 84 -0.83 -8.24 8.08
C ILE A 84 -0.76 -8.70 6.63
N GLY A 85 0.31 -9.40 6.29
CA GLY A 85 0.60 -9.84 4.93
C GLY A 85 2.00 -9.41 4.48
N ARG A 86 2.62 -10.27 3.66
CA ARG A 86 3.99 -10.07 3.13
C ARG A 86 4.09 -10.22 1.62
N GLY A 87 2.95 -10.18 0.93
CA GLY A 87 2.88 -10.34 -0.52
C GLY A 87 3.51 -9.14 -1.23
N ARG A 88 4.03 -9.39 -2.44
CA ARG A 88 4.65 -8.37 -3.30
C ARG A 88 3.68 -7.28 -3.78
N LEU A 89 2.37 -7.55 -3.78
CA LEU A 89 1.35 -6.63 -4.27
C LEU A 89 0.99 -5.54 -3.25
N VAL A 90 1.01 -5.89 -1.96
CA VAL A 90 0.46 -5.04 -0.90
C VAL A 90 1.35 -5.04 0.34
N GLY A 91 1.41 -6.17 1.05
CA GLY A 91 1.96 -6.20 2.40
C GLY A 91 3.40 -5.68 2.52
N ALA A 92 4.33 -6.24 1.75
CA ALA A 92 5.74 -5.81 1.79
C ALA A 92 5.92 -4.34 1.36
N PRO A 93 5.46 -3.90 0.17
CA PRO A 93 5.65 -2.51 -0.24
C PRO A 93 4.90 -1.50 0.64
N THR A 94 3.74 -1.85 1.21
CA THR A 94 3.07 -0.97 2.18
C THR A 94 3.89 -0.83 3.46
N ALA A 95 4.50 -1.91 3.96
CA ALA A 95 5.40 -1.82 5.12
C ALA A 95 6.60 -0.89 4.84
N ASP A 96 7.22 -1.01 3.66
CA ASP A 96 8.32 -0.13 3.23
C ASP A 96 7.89 1.34 3.19
N LEU A 97 6.71 1.64 2.61
CA LEU A 97 6.18 3.01 2.55
C LEU A 97 5.86 3.60 3.93
N LEU A 98 5.31 2.78 4.84
CA LEU A 98 4.97 3.24 6.18
C LEU A 98 6.24 3.51 7.01
N ALA A 99 7.23 2.61 6.93
CA ALA A 99 8.47 2.72 7.70
C ALA A 99 9.40 3.82 7.16
N GLY A 100 9.55 3.91 5.83
CA GLY A 100 10.40 4.89 5.18
C GLY A 100 9.77 6.28 5.15
N PRO A 101 9.10 6.67 4.05
CA PRO A 101 8.54 8.02 3.90
C PRO A 101 7.41 8.32 4.90
N GLY A 102 6.74 7.30 5.44
CA GLY A 102 5.75 7.46 6.50
C GLY A 102 6.32 7.75 7.88
N CYS A 103 7.61 7.45 8.11
CA CYS A 103 8.26 7.58 9.42
C CYS A 103 7.50 6.89 10.57
N ALA A 104 6.81 5.78 10.30
CA ALA A 104 6.05 5.03 11.29
C ALA A 104 6.88 3.88 11.89
N THR A 105 6.49 3.42 13.08
CA THR A 105 6.99 2.15 13.63
C THR A 105 6.13 1.03 13.04
N VAL A 106 6.73 0.13 12.25
CA VAL A 106 5.99 -0.90 11.50
C VAL A 106 6.28 -2.30 12.05
N THR A 107 5.22 -3.02 12.41
CA THR A 107 5.24 -4.45 12.73
C THR A 107 4.59 -5.22 11.57
N GLN A 108 5.39 -6.01 10.85
CA GLN A 108 4.88 -6.84 9.75
C GLN A 108 4.51 -8.23 10.25
N CYS A 109 3.23 -8.56 10.18
CA CYS A 109 2.66 -9.84 10.58
C CYS A 109 2.30 -10.71 9.37
N ASN A 110 2.05 -11.99 9.62
CA ASN A 110 1.47 -12.92 8.67
C ASN A 110 0.50 -13.87 9.39
N ILE A 111 -0.15 -14.77 8.65
CA ILE A 111 -1.14 -15.70 9.23
C ILE A 111 -0.57 -16.69 10.26
N HIS A 112 0.76 -16.79 10.36
CA HIS A 112 1.46 -17.63 11.33
C HIS A 112 2.07 -16.82 12.50
N SER A 113 1.92 -15.50 12.50
CA SER A 113 2.38 -14.66 13.61
C SER A 113 1.67 -15.07 14.90
N GLN A 114 2.44 -15.38 15.94
CA GLN A 114 1.90 -15.64 17.26
C GLN A 114 1.30 -14.36 17.83
N ASN A 115 0.23 -14.50 18.63
CA ASN A 115 -0.46 -13.39 19.28
C ASN A 115 -0.88 -12.27 18.32
N LEU A 116 -1.28 -12.61 17.08
CA LEU A 116 -1.68 -11.64 16.06
C LEU A 116 -2.74 -10.63 16.55
N ALA A 117 -3.72 -11.09 17.33
CA ALA A 117 -4.74 -10.23 17.92
C ALA A 117 -4.14 -9.15 18.85
N GLU A 118 -3.11 -9.51 19.61
CA GLU A 118 -2.42 -8.61 20.52
C GLU A 118 -1.62 -7.55 19.76
N GLU A 119 -0.91 -7.94 18.69
CA GLU A 119 -0.21 -7.00 17.80
C GLU A 119 -1.18 -5.96 17.23
N VAL A 120 -2.31 -6.43 16.68
CA VAL A 120 -3.34 -5.57 16.10
C VAL A 120 -3.95 -4.63 17.15
N SER A 121 -4.10 -5.07 18.40
CA SER A 121 -4.67 -4.26 19.48
C SER A 121 -3.83 -3.05 19.90
N ARG A 122 -2.53 -3.07 19.59
CA ARG A 122 -1.62 -1.96 19.85
C ARG A 122 -1.49 -0.99 18.69
N ALA A 123 -2.04 -1.32 17.52
CA ALA A 123 -1.81 -0.57 16.30
C ALA A 123 -2.70 0.68 16.21
N ASP A 124 -2.11 1.82 15.87
CA ASP A 124 -2.82 3.02 15.45
C ASP A 124 -3.35 2.88 14.02
N LEU A 125 -2.66 2.08 13.20
CA LEU A 125 -3.00 1.79 11.82
C LEU A 125 -2.87 0.29 11.54
N VAL A 126 -3.90 -0.31 10.94
CA VAL A 126 -3.92 -1.72 10.54
C VAL A 126 -4.10 -1.81 9.03
N VAL A 127 -3.19 -2.50 8.33
CA VAL A 127 -3.35 -2.89 6.93
C VAL A 127 -3.54 -4.40 6.86
N ALA A 128 -4.71 -4.85 6.41
CA ALA A 128 -5.02 -6.27 6.24
C ALA A 128 -4.92 -6.64 4.75
N ALA A 129 -3.97 -7.54 4.41
CA ALA A 129 -3.68 -7.95 3.04
C ALA A 129 -3.20 -9.41 2.96
N VAL A 130 -4.02 -10.32 3.50
CA VAL A 130 -3.74 -11.77 3.60
C VAL A 130 -4.66 -12.65 2.77
N GLY A 131 -5.80 -12.14 2.29
CA GLY A 131 -6.79 -12.93 1.56
C GLY A 131 -7.46 -14.00 2.42
N ARG A 132 -7.79 -13.65 3.66
CA ARG A 132 -8.46 -14.50 4.64
C ARG A 132 -9.70 -13.78 5.17
N PRO A 133 -10.90 -14.14 4.70
CA PRO A 133 -12.16 -13.48 5.07
C PRO A 133 -12.31 -13.31 6.58
N ALA A 134 -12.57 -12.07 7.01
CA ALA A 134 -12.90 -11.72 8.39
C ALA A 134 -11.92 -12.27 9.46
N LEU A 135 -10.64 -12.47 9.09
CA LEU A 135 -9.57 -12.85 10.02
C LEU A 135 -9.43 -11.82 11.14
N VAL A 136 -9.40 -10.53 10.78
CA VAL A 136 -9.25 -9.44 11.75
C VAL A 136 -10.61 -9.14 12.36
N ARG A 137 -10.76 -9.45 13.65
CA ARG A 137 -12.00 -9.25 14.42
C ARG A 137 -12.08 -7.83 14.96
N GLY A 138 -13.29 -7.31 15.16
CA GLY A 138 -13.44 -5.93 15.64
C GLY A 138 -12.81 -5.70 17.02
N GLU A 139 -12.92 -6.68 17.93
CA GLU A 139 -12.33 -6.61 19.27
C GLU A 139 -10.80 -6.45 19.28
N TRP A 140 -10.12 -6.83 18.20
CA TRP A 140 -8.68 -6.63 18.05
C TRP A 140 -8.33 -5.19 17.70
N ILE A 141 -9.26 -4.42 17.15
CA ILE A 141 -8.99 -3.06 16.68
C ILE A 141 -8.87 -2.11 17.88
N LYS A 142 -7.76 -1.38 17.96
CA LYS A 142 -7.59 -0.28 18.91
C LYS A 142 -8.67 0.80 18.66
N PRO A 143 -9.36 1.30 19.70
CA PRO A 143 -10.33 2.38 19.52
C PRO A 143 -9.69 3.60 18.84
N GLY A 144 -10.32 4.12 17.79
CA GLY A 144 -9.83 5.26 17.01
C GLY A 144 -8.81 4.91 15.91
N ALA A 145 -8.39 3.64 15.77
CA ALA A 145 -7.42 3.25 14.74
C ALA A 145 -7.94 3.46 13.31
N LEU A 146 -7.01 3.63 12.37
CA LEU A 146 -7.26 3.56 10.93
C LEU A 146 -7.11 2.12 10.44
N VAL A 147 -8.13 1.59 9.76
CA VAL A 147 -8.13 0.23 9.22
C VAL A 147 -8.25 0.25 7.70
N LEU A 148 -7.22 -0.27 7.02
CA LEU A 148 -7.17 -0.44 5.57
C LEU A 148 -7.32 -1.93 5.24
N ASP A 149 -8.50 -2.30 4.76
CA ASP A 149 -8.81 -3.64 4.29
C ASP A 149 -8.53 -3.75 2.78
N CYS A 150 -7.43 -4.43 2.46
CA CYS A 150 -7.02 -4.75 1.09
C CYS A 150 -7.45 -6.16 0.67
N GLY A 151 -8.10 -6.90 1.57
CA GLY A 151 -8.62 -8.23 1.31
C GLY A 151 -9.73 -8.18 0.27
N TYR A 152 -9.76 -9.19 -0.59
CA TYR A 152 -10.87 -9.41 -1.51
C TYR A 152 -11.06 -10.89 -1.72
N THR A 153 -12.13 -11.43 -1.17
CA THR A 153 -12.52 -12.83 -1.34
C THR A 153 -13.99 -12.90 -1.73
N VAL A 154 -14.31 -13.70 -2.74
CA VAL A 154 -15.68 -13.96 -3.15
C VAL A 154 -16.17 -15.20 -2.39
N VAL A 155 -17.23 -15.04 -1.60
CA VAL A 155 -17.82 -16.08 -0.76
C VAL A 155 -19.33 -16.19 -1.01
N GLN A 156 -19.93 -17.31 -0.66
CA GLN A 156 -21.37 -17.48 -0.70
C GLN A 156 -22.03 -16.57 0.35
N ASP A 157 -23.10 -15.85 -0.01
CA ASP A 157 -23.88 -15.04 0.92
C ASP A 157 -24.55 -15.94 1.96
N PRO A 158 -24.27 -15.79 3.27
CA PRO A 158 -24.90 -16.61 4.31
C PRO A 158 -26.42 -16.46 4.37
N SER A 159 -26.95 -15.33 3.90
CA SER A 159 -28.40 -15.04 3.87
C SER A 159 -29.07 -15.51 2.58
N ASN A 160 -28.31 -15.79 1.54
CA ASN A 160 -28.83 -16.21 0.24
C ASN A 160 -27.85 -17.17 -0.49
N PRO A 161 -28.08 -18.49 -0.44
CA PRO A 161 -27.26 -19.50 -1.11
C PRO A 161 -27.19 -19.40 -2.64
N ALA A 162 -28.00 -18.54 -3.29
CA ALA A 162 -27.91 -18.30 -4.73
C ALA A 162 -27.02 -17.10 -5.09
N LYS A 163 -26.53 -16.35 -4.09
CA LYS A 163 -25.81 -15.08 -4.29
C LYS A 163 -24.38 -15.15 -3.76
N MET A 164 -23.41 -14.77 -4.58
CA MET A 164 -22.04 -14.55 -4.15
C MET A 164 -21.85 -13.09 -3.69
N ILE A 165 -21.03 -12.89 -2.66
CA ILE A 165 -20.65 -11.57 -2.13
C ILE A 165 -19.13 -11.46 -2.05
N SER A 166 -18.64 -10.23 -2.13
CA SER A 166 -17.22 -9.93 -1.93
C SER A 166 -17.01 -9.42 -0.52
N VAL A 167 -16.05 -10.00 0.18
CA VAL A 167 -15.72 -9.68 1.58
C VAL A 167 -14.21 -9.45 1.73
N GLY A 168 -13.86 -8.62 2.70
CA GLY A 168 -12.48 -8.30 3.03
C GLY A 168 -11.88 -9.20 4.11
N ASP A 169 -10.64 -8.90 4.49
CA ASP A 169 -9.92 -9.61 5.53
C ASP A 169 -10.36 -9.20 6.95
N VAL A 170 -11.10 -8.09 7.07
CA VAL A 170 -11.60 -7.53 8.32
C VAL A 170 -13.10 -7.77 8.48
N SER A 171 -13.53 -8.11 9.70
CA SER A 171 -14.96 -8.12 10.04
C SER A 171 -15.48 -6.68 10.12
N PHE A 172 -15.90 -6.13 8.98
CA PHE A 172 -16.23 -4.71 8.79
C PHE A 172 -17.26 -4.19 9.82
N GLU A 173 -18.34 -4.94 10.04
CA GLU A 173 -19.43 -4.54 10.95
C GLU A 173 -19.01 -4.45 12.42
N GLU A 174 -18.04 -5.26 12.84
CA GLU A 174 -17.48 -5.20 14.19
C GLU A 174 -16.42 -4.11 14.28
N ALA A 175 -15.52 -4.05 13.30
CA ALA A 175 -14.39 -3.12 13.29
C ALA A 175 -14.86 -1.66 13.16
N ARG A 176 -15.91 -1.36 12.38
CA ARG A 176 -16.46 0.00 12.22
C ARG A 176 -16.99 0.62 13.52
N LYS A 177 -17.29 -0.21 14.53
CA LYS A 177 -17.74 0.25 15.86
C LYS A 177 -16.58 0.77 16.72
N ARG A 178 -15.33 0.51 16.33
CA ARG A 178 -14.13 0.83 17.11
C ARG A 178 -13.14 1.68 16.32
N ALA A 179 -12.96 1.41 15.04
CA ALA A 179 -12.08 2.16 14.16
C ALA A 179 -12.52 3.63 14.04
N GLY A 180 -11.57 4.56 14.02
CA GLY A 180 -11.84 5.96 13.67
C GLY A 180 -12.11 6.11 12.17
N TRP A 181 -11.46 5.26 11.36
CA TRP A 181 -11.63 5.17 9.92
C TRP A 181 -11.49 3.71 9.48
N ILE A 182 -12.32 3.27 8.53
CA ILE A 182 -12.24 1.92 7.97
C ILE A 182 -12.62 1.93 6.49
N THR A 183 -11.86 1.21 5.65
CA THR A 183 -12.20 1.04 4.24
C THR A 183 -13.16 -0.14 4.04
N PRO A 184 -14.28 0.01 3.31
CA PRO A 184 -15.19 -1.10 3.03
C PRO A 184 -14.64 -2.02 1.94
N VAL A 185 -15.12 -3.26 1.92
CA VAL A 185 -14.94 -4.20 0.81
C VAL A 185 -16.31 -4.71 0.36
N PRO A 186 -16.71 -4.48 -0.90
CA PRO A 186 -16.02 -3.68 -1.93
C PRO A 186 -16.11 -2.16 -1.68
N GLY A 187 -15.37 -1.38 -2.47
CA GLY A 187 -15.48 0.09 -2.51
C GLY A 187 -14.39 0.87 -1.77
N GLY A 188 -13.45 0.20 -1.10
CA GLY A 188 -12.32 0.80 -0.40
C GLY A 188 -11.06 0.95 -1.28
N ILE A 189 -10.04 0.13 -1.01
CA ILE A 189 -8.72 0.23 -1.66
C ILE A 189 -8.77 -0.14 -3.16
N GLY A 190 -9.66 -1.05 -3.56
CA GLY A 190 -9.74 -1.56 -4.94
C GLY A 190 -9.85 -0.47 -6.03
N PRO A 191 -10.81 0.46 -5.97
CA PRO A 191 -10.90 1.58 -6.91
C PRO A 191 -9.63 2.47 -6.94
N LEU A 192 -8.99 2.68 -5.79
CA LEU A 192 -7.76 3.48 -5.70
C LEU A 192 -6.56 2.78 -6.36
N ASN A 193 -6.50 1.45 -6.32
CA ASN A 193 -5.48 0.67 -7.02
C ASN A 193 -5.47 1.00 -8.53
N ILE A 194 -6.65 1.09 -9.16
CA ILE A 194 -6.77 1.46 -10.57
C ILE A 194 -6.33 2.90 -10.82
N ALA A 195 -6.68 3.83 -9.92
CA ALA A 195 -6.19 5.20 -10.02
C ALA A 195 -4.66 5.26 -9.93
N MET A 196 -4.02 4.41 -9.11
CA MET A 196 -2.56 4.35 -8.98
C MET A 196 -1.90 3.78 -10.23
N LEU A 197 -2.53 2.79 -10.88
CA LEU A 197 -2.07 2.27 -12.17
C LEU A 197 -2.05 3.38 -13.23
N PHE A 198 -3.11 4.19 -13.32
CA PHE A 198 -3.13 5.33 -14.25
C PHE A 198 -2.10 6.39 -13.89
N ARG A 199 -1.90 6.69 -12.60
CA ARG A 199 -0.83 7.59 -12.14
C ARG A 199 0.55 7.11 -12.61
N ASN A 200 0.87 5.83 -12.38
CA ASN A 200 2.16 5.26 -12.80
C ASN A 200 2.30 5.25 -14.32
N THR A 201 1.21 5.02 -15.06
CA THR A 201 1.18 5.11 -16.53
C THR A 201 1.49 6.53 -17.02
N VAL A 202 0.88 7.54 -16.40
CA VAL A 202 1.19 8.95 -16.71
C VAL A 202 2.63 9.29 -16.36
N ASN A 203 3.16 8.79 -15.23
CA ASN A 203 4.57 8.99 -14.87
C ASN A 203 5.52 8.34 -15.88
N SER A 204 5.22 7.12 -16.35
CA SER A 204 5.98 6.44 -17.39
C SER A 204 5.99 7.24 -18.70
N ALA A 205 4.83 7.76 -19.12
CA ALA A 205 4.72 8.60 -20.31
C ALA A 205 5.52 9.91 -20.16
N ARG A 206 5.42 10.58 -19.00
CA ARG A 206 6.18 11.81 -18.70
C ARG A 206 7.68 11.55 -18.74
N TRP A 207 8.13 10.46 -18.14
CA TRP A 207 9.54 10.06 -18.16
C TRP A 207 10.05 9.83 -19.59
N SER A 208 9.26 9.18 -20.45
CA SER A 208 9.64 8.92 -21.86
C SER A 208 9.91 10.18 -22.70
N VAL A 209 9.43 11.34 -22.25
CA VAL A 209 9.65 12.65 -22.89
C VAL A 209 10.49 13.61 -22.03
N GLY A 210 11.20 13.10 -21.02
CA GLY A 210 12.11 13.89 -20.16
C GLY A 210 11.43 14.83 -19.15
N LEU A 211 10.14 14.60 -18.86
CA LEU A 211 9.38 15.33 -17.85
C LEU A 211 9.47 14.63 -16.48
N GLN A 212 9.41 15.42 -15.40
CA GLN A 212 9.37 14.89 -14.03
C GLN A 212 8.08 14.13 -13.76
N SER A 213 8.16 13.07 -12.95
CA SER A 213 6.98 12.35 -12.44
C SER A 213 6.07 13.26 -11.63
N LEU A 214 4.77 12.93 -11.59
CA LEU A 214 3.81 13.61 -10.72
C LEU A 214 4.19 13.37 -9.26
N SER A 215 4.22 14.45 -8.47
CA SER A 215 4.37 14.33 -7.01
C SER A 215 3.25 13.46 -6.45
N PHE A 216 3.57 12.68 -5.41
CA PHE A 216 2.58 11.81 -4.79
C PHE A 216 1.42 12.62 -4.16
N ASP A 217 1.74 13.79 -3.59
CA ASP A 217 0.77 14.64 -2.89
C ASP A 217 -0.21 15.36 -3.81
N SER A 218 0.18 15.64 -5.06
CA SER A 218 -0.64 16.43 -6.00
C SER A 218 -2.01 15.83 -6.37
N ILE A 219 -2.28 14.56 -6.03
CA ILE A 219 -3.48 13.83 -6.50
C ILE A 219 -4.49 13.56 -5.37
N PHE A 220 -4.05 13.49 -4.10
CA PHE A 220 -4.90 13.00 -2.99
C PHE A 220 -5.02 13.93 -1.79
N THR A 221 -4.38 15.10 -1.78
CA THR A 221 -4.61 16.08 -0.72
C THR A 221 -5.99 16.72 -0.88
N ARG A 222 -6.80 16.70 0.18
CA ARG A 222 -7.99 17.56 0.29
C ARG A 222 -7.50 19.01 0.16
N SER A 223 -7.86 19.69 -0.92
CA SER A 223 -7.46 21.08 -1.20
C SER A 223 -7.74 21.97 0.02
N SER A 224 -6.68 22.36 0.74
CA SER A 224 -6.55 23.57 1.60
C SER A 224 -5.36 23.52 2.56
N LYS A 225 -4.69 22.38 2.77
CA LYS A 225 -3.44 22.33 3.55
C LYS A 225 -2.35 21.62 2.75
N VAL A 226 -1.48 22.42 2.14
CA VAL A 226 -0.18 21.95 1.67
C VAL A 226 0.61 21.59 2.93
N HIS A 227 0.73 20.30 3.24
CA HIS A 227 1.60 19.84 4.33
C HIS A 227 3.06 19.95 3.87
N SER A 228 3.59 21.18 3.92
CA SER A 228 4.99 21.51 3.65
C SER A 228 5.96 20.95 4.72
N GLU A 229 5.46 20.37 5.81
CA GLU A 229 6.27 19.99 6.97
C GLU A 229 6.73 18.52 6.98
N MET A 230 6.10 17.61 6.22
CA MET A 230 6.58 16.22 6.15
C MET A 230 7.79 16.05 5.22
N ASP A 231 7.97 16.94 4.25
CA ASP A 231 9.18 17.00 3.42
C ASP A 231 10.42 17.38 4.23
N GLN A 232 10.23 17.98 5.43
CA GLN A 232 11.31 18.65 6.14
C GLN A 232 12.04 17.80 7.19
N TYR A 233 11.52 16.63 7.58
CA TYR A 233 12.07 15.87 8.71
C TYR A 233 12.68 14.50 8.37
N CYS A 234 12.46 13.96 7.17
CA CYS A 234 13.40 12.97 6.61
C CYS A 234 14.76 13.60 6.23
N LEU A 235 14.88 14.93 6.37
CA LEU A 235 16.04 15.74 5.98
C LEU A 235 17.18 15.76 6.99
N GLU A 236 17.00 15.27 8.22
CA GLU A 236 18.06 15.27 9.23
C GLU A 236 18.94 14.01 9.16
N ARG A 237 19.53 13.76 7.99
CA ARG A 237 20.87 13.17 7.96
C ARG A 237 21.84 14.29 7.61
N PRO A 238 22.71 14.73 8.54
CA PRO A 238 23.89 15.44 8.12
C PRO A 238 24.66 14.51 7.18
N LEU A 239 24.82 14.92 5.92
CA LEU A 239 25.90 14.46 5.06
C LEU A 239 27.23 14.93 5.68
N SER A 240 27.60 14.38 6.84
CA SER A 240 28.92 14.51 7.47
C SER A 240 29.00 13.69 8.77
N ALA A 241 29.56 12.48 8.70
CA ALA A 241 30.65 12.00 9.57
C ALA A 241 30.77 10.45 9.54
N SER A 242 32.00 10.02 9.24
CA SER A 242 32.61 8.66 9.15
C SER A 242 32.07 7.68 8.12
#